data_AF-A0A3D0JJH7-F1
#
_entry.id   AF-A0A3D0JJH7-F1
#
_cell.length_a   1.000
_cell.length_b   1.000
_cell.length_c   1.000
_cell.angle_alpha   90.00
_cell.angle_beta   90.00
_cell.angle_gamma   90.00
#
_symmetry.space_group_name_H-M   'P 1'
#
loop_
_entity.id
_entity.type
_entity.pdbx_description
1 polymer ?
#
loop_
_entity_poly.entity_id
_entity_poly.type
_entity_poly.pdbx_seq_one_letter_code
_entity_poly.pdbx_strand_id
1 'polypeptide(L)' 'MTTLHTIAIVTDAWFPQVNGVVRTLSRTKEELESRGYRVEVISPEGYRSVPCPTYPEIRLALFAAR' A
#
# COMPACT_ATOMS: atom_id res chain seq x y z
N MET A 1 24.41 -14.09 -9.89
CA MET A 1 22.96 -14.28 -9.67
C MET A 1 22.50 -13.15 -8.76
N THR A 2 21.80 -12.15 -9.29
CA THR A 2 21.17 -11.11 -8.46
C THR A 2 20.03 -11.76 -7.69
N THR A 3 20.07 -11.68 -6.36
CA THR A 3 18.98 -12.13 -5.50
C THR A 3 17.75 -11.26 -5.77
N LEU A 4 16.64 -11.90 -6.17
CA LEU A 4 15.35 -11.22 -6.28
C LEU A 4 14.84 -10.99 -4.86
N HIS A 5 14.92 -9.75 -4.40
CA HIS A 5 14.39 -9.35 -3.10
C HIS A 5 12.95 -8.90 -3.27
N THR A 6 12.08 -9.40 -2.40
CA THR A 6 10.67 -8.99 -2.35
C THR A 6 10.48 -7.96 -1.24
N ILE A 7 9.78 -6.88 -1.53
CA ILE A 7 9.43 -5.81 -0.60
C ILE A 7 7.91 -5.71 -0.54
N ALA A 8 7.35 -5.68 0.67
CA ALA A 8 5.94 -5.41 0.89
C ALA A 8 5.77 -3.98 1.41
N ILE A 9 4.92 -3.19 0.76
CA ILE A 9 4.47 -1.88 1.23
C ILE A 9 3.08 -2.06 1.82
N VAL A 10 2.95 -1.86 3.13
CA VAL A 10 1.65 -1.90 3.83
C VAL A 10 1.21 -0.47 4.10
N THR A 11 0.05 -0.07 3.56
CA THR A 11 -0.44 1.31 3.63
C THR A 11 -1.96 1.37 3.71
N ASP A 12 -2.51 2.27 4.51
CA ASP A 12 -3.94 2.61 4.51
C ASP A 12 -4.33 3.52 3.33
N ALA A 13 -3.34 4.19 2.71
CA ALA A 13 -3.50 5.08 1.59
C ALA A 13 -3.00 4.43 0.29
N TRP A 14 -3.94 3.98 -0.54
CA TRP A 14 -3.68 3.47 -1.89
C TRP A 14 -4.79 3.90 -2.87
N PHE A 15 -4.67 3.55 -4.14
CA PHE A 15 -5.74 3.77 -5.13
C PHE A 15 -7.05 3.13 -4.65
N PRO A 16 -8.22 3.75 -4.94
CA PRO A 16 -8.46 4.89 -5.82
C PRO A 16 -8.22 6.30 -5.21
N GLN A 17 -7.79 6.41 -3.96
CA GLN A 17 -7.50 7.71 -3.36
C GLN A 17 -6.34 8.40 -4.09
N VAL A 18 -6.42 9.72 -4.31
CA VAL A 18 -5.37 10.49 -5.01
C VAL A 18 -4.87 11.61 -4.09
N ASN A 19 -4.04 11.24 -3.10
CA ASN A 19 -3.44 12.17 -2.15
C ASN A 19 -1.90 12.20 -2.31
N GLY A 20 -1.22 13.00 -1.47
CA GLY A 20 0.26 13.07 -1.48
C GLY A 20 0.94 11.74 -1.16
N VAL A 21 0.39 10.98 -0.20
CA VAL A 21 0.92 9.67 0.22
C VAL A 21 0.86 8.67 -0.93
N VAL A 22 -0.29 8.55 -1.61
CA VAL A 22 -0.47 7.63 -2.75
C VAL A 22 0.54 7.94 -3.86
N ARG A 23 0.74 9.23 -4.19
CA ARG A 23 1.73 9.65 -5.20
C ARG A 23 3.16 9.30 -4.81
N THR A 24 3.52 9.53 -3.54
CA THR A 24 4.86 9.19 -3.05
C THR A 24 5.08 7.68 -3.08
N LEU A 25 4.14 6.89 -2.55
CA LEU A 25 4.27 5.44 -2.50
C LEU A 25 4.23 4.80 -3.89
N SER A 26 3.41 5.30 -4.82
CA SER A 26 3.41 4.83 -6.22
C SER A 26 4.76 5.08 -6.87
N ARG A 27 5.34 6.28 -6.67
CA ARG A 27 6.67 6.59 -7.19
C ARG A 27 7.76 5.74 -6.55
N THR A 28 7.69 5.52 -5.23
CA THR A 28 8.64 4.65 -4.53
C THR A 28 8.57 3.21 -5.06
N LYS A 29 7.36 2.68 -5.29
CA LYS A 29 7.17 1.36 -5.91
C LYS A 29 7.83 1.31 -7.30
N GLU A 30 7.55 2.28 -8.18
CA GLU A 30 8.16 2.37 -9.52
C GLU A 30 9.70 2.37 -9.47
N GLU A 31 10.29 3.16 -8.58
CA GLU A 31 11.76 3.26 -8.42
C GLU A 31 12.38 1.98 -7.83
N LEU A 32 11.65 1.24 -7.00
CA LEU A 32 12.10 -0.05 -6.48
C LEU A 32 11.99 -1.13 -7.57
N GLU A 33 10.89 -1.16 -8.32
CA GLU A 33 10.71 -2.09 -9.44
C GLU A 33 11.76 -1.85 -10.54
N SER A 34 12.09 -0.58 -10.85
CA SER A 34 13.15 -0.23 -11.81
C SER A 34 14.54 -0.71 -11.39
N ARG A 35 14.78 -0.88 -10.09
CA ARG A 35 16.01 -1.43 -9.50
C ARG A 35 16.02 -2.96 -9.40
N GLY A 36 14.97 -3.63 -9.87
CA GLY A 36 14.87 -5.09 -9.90
C GLY A 36 14.27 -5.73 -8.65
N TYR A 37 13.64 -4.94 -7.76
CA TYR A 37 12.89 -5.48 -6.63
C TYR A 37 11.49 -5.90 -7.04
N ARG A 38 10.97 -6.98 -6.45
CA ARG A 38 9.55 -7.33 -6.56
C ARG A 38 8.78 -6.60 -5.46
N VAL A 39 7.90 -5.69 -5.83
CA VAL A 39 7.16 -4.85 -4.86
C VAL A 39 5.68 -5.18 -4.85
N GLU A 40 5.20 -5.64 -3.70
CA GLU A 40 3.76 -5.84 -3.46
C GLU A 40 3.21 -4.74 -2.56
N VAL A 41 1.99 -4.30 -2.84
CA VAL A 41 1.28 -3.32 -2.02
C VAL A 41 0.10 -4.00 -1.36
N ILE A 42 0.02 -3.87 -0.04
CA ILE A 42 -1.06 -4.37 0.80
C ILE A 42 -1.80 -3.15 1.31
N SER A 43 -3.05 -3.01 0.89
CA SER A 43 -3.95 -1.93 1.29
C SER A 43 -5.24 -2.49 1.91
N PRO A 44 -6.09 -1.64 2.52
CA PRO A 44 -7.42 -2.04 2.99
C PRO A 44 -8.38 -2.48 1.88
N GLU A 45 -8.01 -2.32 0.60
CA GLU A 45 -8.82 -2.75 -0.53
C GLU A 45 -9.10 -4.25 -0.46
N GLY A 46 -10.36 -4.64 -0.66
CA GLY A 46 -10.79 -6.04 -0.57
C GLY A 46 -11.03 -6.56 0.86
N TYR A 47 -10.65 -5.82 1.91
CA TYR A 47 -10.95 -6.17 3.31
C TYR A 47 -12.20 -5.45 3.82
N ARG A 48 -12.89 -6.07 4.78
CA ARG A 48 -13.89 -5.34 5.59
C ARG A 48 -13.19 -4.20 6.30
N SER A 49 -13.74 -3.00 6.23
CA SER A 49 -13.09 -1.82 6.80
C SER A 49 -14.08 -0.81 7.36
N VAL A 50 -13.62 -0.07 8.35
CA VAL A 50 -14.36 1.02 9.01
C VAL A 50 -13.65 2.35 8.82
N PRO A 51 -14.35 3.49 8.83
CA PRO A 51 -13.71 4.80 8.84
C PRO A 51 -12.87 4.98 10.11
N CYS A 52 -11.70 5.60 10.01
CA CYS A 52 -10.90 5.98 11.16
C CYS A 52 -11.67 7.03 12.01
N PRO A 53 -11.70 6.90 13.36
CA PRO A 53 -12.51 7.79 14.20
C PRO A 53 -12.24 9.29 14.03
N THR A 54 -10.98 9.66 13.81
CA THR A 54 -10.56 11.07 13.68
C THR A 54 -10.37 11.52 12.23
N TYR A 55 -10.32 10.57 11.29
CA TYR A 55 -10.09 10.81 9.85
C TYR A 55 -10.98 9.86 9.03
N PRO A 56 -12.28 10.12 8.90
CA PRO A 56 -13.23 9.18 8.30
C PRO A 56 -12.94 8.79 6.85
N GLU A 57 -12.16 9.61 6.14
CA GLU A 57 -11.63 9.34 4.81
C GLU A 57 -10.61 8.19 4.77
N ILE A 58 -9.96 7.89 5.91
CA ILE A 58 -9.03 6.77 6.06
C ILE A 58 -9.83 5.51 6.40
N ARG A 59 -9.62 4.46 5.60
CA ARG A 59 -10.28 3.16 5.78
C ARG A 59 -9.36 2.22 6.56
N LEU A 60 -9.78 1.82 7.75
CA LEU A 60 -9.04 0.86 8.59
C LEU A 60 -9.54 -0.56 8.30
N ALA A 61 -8.66 -1.44 7.84
CA ALA A 61 -8.97 -2.84 7.59
C ALA A 61 -9.23 -3.59 8.92
N LEU A 62 -10.31 -4.38 8.96
CA LEU A 62 -10.68 -5.22 10.08
C LEU A 62 -10.47 -6.69 9.73
N PHE A 63 -10.00 -7.47 10.70
CA PHE A 63 -9.76 -8.91 10.55
C PHE A 63 -8.88 -9.23 9.33
N ALA A 64 -7.89 -8.37 9.03
CA ALA A 64 -6.92 -8.55 7.95
C ALA A 64 -5.85 -9.60 8.32
N ALA A 65 -6.32 -10.77 8.75
CA ALA A 65 -5.53 -11.99 8.85
C ALA A 65 -5.72 -12.77 7.56
N ARG A 66 -4.63 -13.34 7.04
CA ARG A 66 -4.63 -14.21 5.88
C ARG A 66 -4.57 -15.66 6.32
#